data_AF-A0A6P1AIU8-F1
#
_entry.id   AF-A0A6P1AIU8-F1
#
_cell.length_a   1.000
_cell.length_b   1.000
_cell.length_c   1.000
_cell.angle_alpha   90.00
_cell.angle_beta   90.00
_cell.angle_gamma   90.00
#
_symmetry.space_group_name_H-M   'P 1'
#
loop_
_entity.id
_entity.type
_entity.pdbx_description
1 polymer ?
#
loop_
_entity_poly.entity_id
_entity_poly.type
_entity_poly.pdbx_seq_one_letter_code
_entity_poly.pdbx_strand_id
1 'polypeptide(L)'
;MVFSSYKKVGFSGARTLSKVSISALEFAYNSIPFDASICIGCADGVDKWFRSRFPDSEIFRVGFAGRGGFAERSIRCVDAVRSGGGAWISFPDKACPVGLLPSGSSSRCFSGFGSGTWASLAYAVGSGVDSFVFLGSIPVPSGWDLSPVSGCPGWFCRLNRCVQLSLF
;
A
#
# COMPACT_ATOMS: atom_id res chain seq x y z
N MET A 1 11.48 14.54 -0.03
CA MET A 1 11.06 13.43 -0.93
C MET A 1 9.66 12.97 -0.52
N VAL A 2 8.90 12.29 -1.38
CA VAL A 2 7.46 12.03 -1.12
C VAL A 2 7.23 11.22 0.17
N PHE A 3 8.13 10.29 0.50
CA PHE A 3 8.00 9.40 1.66
C PHE A 3 8.92 9.74 2.83
N SER A 4 9.68 10.85 2.76
CA SER A 4 10.77 11.12 3.70
C SER A 4 10.34 11.41 5.14
N SER A 5 9.06 11.67 5.38
CA SER A 5 8.53 11.93 6.73
C SER A 5 8.07 10.66 7.47
N TYR A 6 7.97 9.51 6.79
CA TYR A 6 7.42 8.31 7.39
C TYR A 6 8.51 7.42 7.98
N LYS A 7 8.43 7.18 9.29
CA LYS A 7 9.32 6.26 10.02
C LYS A 7 8.89 4.80 9.96
N LYS A 8 7.70 4.53 9.43
CA LYS A 8 7.22 3.17 9.14
C LYS A 8 6.55 3.14 7.77
N VAL A 9 6.93 2.18 6.93
CA VAL A 9 6.42 2.07 5.56
C VAL A 9 6.05 0.63 5.26
N GLY A 10 4.86 0.43 4.69
CA GLY A 10 4.41 -0.87 4.20
C GLY A 10 4.19 -0.91 2.71
N PHE A 11 4.28 -2.10 2.14
CA PHE A 11 4.14 -2.30 0.71
C PHE A 11 3.13 -3.39 0.35
N SER A 12 2.49 -3.21 -0.80
CA SER A 12 1.86 -4.31 -1.53
C SER A 12 1.94 -4.10 -3.03
N GLY A 13 1.89 -5.18 -3.79
CA GLY A 13 1.88 -5.07 -5.24
C GLY A 13 1.65 -6.38 -5.95
N ALA A 14 1.72 -6.32 -7.27
CA ALA A 14 1.55 -7.49 -8.13
C ALA A 14 2.58 -8.58 -7.84
N ARG A 15 2.17 -9.83 -8.03
CA ARG A 15 3.05 -11.01 -7.89
C ARG A 15 4.01 -11.21 -9.07
N THR A 16 3.77 -10.50 -10.17
CA THR A 16 4.58 -10.57 -11.38
C THR A 16 5.20 -9.20 -11.66
N LEU A 17 6.52 -9.11 -11.49
CA LEU A 17 7.23 -7.83 -11.56
C LEU A 17 7.19 -7.18 -12.94
N SER A 18 7.12 -7.96 -14.02
CA SER A 18 7.05 -7.44 -15.40
C SER A 18 5.78 -6.65 -15.71
N LYS A 19 4.77 -6.69 -14.83
CA LYS A 19 3.54 -5.92 -14.94
C LYS A 19 3.55 -4.62 -14.14
N VAL A 20 4.66 -4.31 -13.47
CA VAL A 20 4.82 -3.14 -12.61
C VAL A 20 5.98 -2.31 -13.15
N SER A 21 5.85 -0.98 -13.07
CA SER A 21 6.94 -0.08 -13.46
C SER A 21 8.12 -0.19 -12.50
N ILE A 22 9.28 -0.64 -13.00
CA ILE A 22 10.53 -0.67 -12.22
C ILE A 22 10.92 0.74 -11.77
N SER A 23 10.73 1.77 -12.60
CA SER A 23 11.06 3.14 -12.21
C SER A 23 10.21 3.65 -11.05
N ALA A 24 8.96 3.18 -10.93
CA ALA A 24 8.12 3.50 -9.77
C ALA A 24 8.62 2.80 -8.50
N LEU A 25 9.06 1.53 -8.60
CA LEU A 25 9.65 0.82 -7.47
C LEU A 25 10.95 1.49 -7.00
N GLU A 26 11.84 1.84 -7.93
CA GLU A 26 13.08 2.55 -7.64
C GLU A 26 12.82 3.95 -7.06
N PHE A 27 11.83 4.69 -7.61
CA PHE A 27 11.42 5.97 -7.04
C PHE A 27 10.99 5.84 -5.57
N ALA A 28 10.19 4.80 -5.27
CA ALA A 28 9.73 4.59 -3.90
C ALA A 28 10.87 4.17 -2.97
N TYR A 29 11.72 3.24 -3.39
CA TYR A 29 12.90 2.84 -2.64
C TYR A 29 13.79 4.03 -2.30
N ASN A 30 14.14 4.86 -3.28
CA ASN A 30 15.02 6.02 -3.09
C ASN A 30 14.36 7.16 -2.29
N SER A 31 13.03 7.15 -2.13
CA SER A 31 12.29 8.19 -1.40
C SER A 31 12.08 7.88 0.08
N ILE A 32 12.47 6.68 0.53
CA ILE A 32 12.27 6.20 1.90
C ILE A 32 13.49 6.55 2.76
N PRO A 33 13.28 7.06 3.99
CA PRO A 33 14.38 7.28 4.93
C PRO A 33 15.13 6.00 5.26
N PHE A 34 16.46 6.08 5.38
CA PHE A 34 17.29 4.92 5.73
C PHE A 34 16.92 4.29 7.07
N ASP A 35 16.34 5.08 7.99
CA ASP A 35 15.95 4.68 9.34
C ASP A 35 14.47 4.29 9.45
N ALA A 36 13.75 4.18 8.32
CA ALA A 36 12.37 3.74 8.32
C ALA A 36 12.26 2.23 8.59
N SER A 37 11.34 1.86 9.49
CA SER A 37 10.94 0.48 9.69
C SER A 37 10.05 0.00 8.55
N ILE A 38 10.38 -1.14 7.95
CA ILE A 38 9.72 -1.61 6.72
C ILE A 38 8.86 -2.85 7.00
N CYS A 39 7.58 -2.82 6.64
CA CYS A 39 6.66 -3.96 6.74
C CYS A 39 6.35 -4.52 5.34
N ILE A 40 6.71 -5.77 5.09
CA ILE A 40 6.52 -6.39 3.76
C ILE A 40 5.93 -7.78 3.89
N GLY A 41 5.10 -8.17 2.93
CA GLY A 41 4.60 -9.52 2.84
C GLY A 41 5.62 -10.53 2.28
N CYS A 42 5.39 -11.81 2.52
CA CYS A 42 6.19 -12.91 1.95
C CYS A 42 5.95 -13.23 0.45
N ALA A 43 5.17 -12.46 -0.32
CA ALA A 43 4.81 -12.86 -1.69
C ALA A 43 5.95 -12.62 -2.70
N ASP A 44 5.84 -13.22 -3.88
CA ASP A 44 6.71 -12.89 -5.02
C ASP A 44 6.36 -11.51 -5.62
N GLY A 45 7.12 -11.10 -6.63
CA GLY A 45 6.93 -9.82 -7.31
C GLY A 45 7.39 -8.65 -6.46
N VAL A 46 6.50 -7.68 -6.24
CA VAL A 46 6.81 -6.42 -5.53
C VAL A 46 7.31 -6.67 -4.10
N ASP A 47 6.63 -7.55 -3.36
CA ASP A 47 7.04 -7.96 -2.00
C ASP A 47 8.48 -8.50 -1.99
N LYS A 48 8.84 -9.38 -2.94
CA LYS A 48 10.19 -9.94 -3.05
C LYS A 48 11.23 -8.88 -3.44
N TRP A 49 10.86 -7.97 -4.33
CA TRP A 49 11.73 -6.89 -4.79
C TRP A 49 12.12 -5.92 -3.67
N PHE A 50 11.17 -5.55 -2.80
CA PHE A 50 11.45 -4.69 -1.66
C PHE A 50 12.20 -5.45 -0.55
N ARG A 51 11.87 -6.72 -0.29
CA ARG A 51 12.62 -7.54 0.69
C ARG A 51 14.11 -7.68 0.35
N SER A 52 14.46 -7.74 -0.94
CA SER A 52 15.86 -7.82 -1.33
C SER A 52 16.64 -6.52 -1.14
N ARG A 53 15.96 -5.39 -0.91
CA ARG A 53 16.55 -4.05 -0.72
C ARG A 53 16.46 -3.57 0.74
N PHE A 54 15.50 -4.10 1.49
CA PHE A 54 15.31 -3.86 2.92
C PHE A 54 15.52 -5.17 3.69
N PRO A 55 16.78 -5.59 3.92
CA PRO A 55 17.09 -6.86 4.57
C PRO A 55 16.53 -6.96 6.00
N ASP A 56 16.43 -5.83 6.70
CA ASP A 56 15.92 -5.73 8.07
C ASP A 56 14.39 -5.54 8.15
N SER A 57 13.68 -5.81 7.04
CA SER A 57 12.23 -5.66 7.00
C SER A 57 11.49 -6.67 7.89
N GLU A 58 10.39 -6.22 8.48
CA GLU A 58 9.42 -7.07 9.17
C GLU A 58 8.60 -7.84 8.14
N ILE A 59 8.86 -9.15 8.02
CA ILE A 59 8.25 -10.01 6.99
C ILE A 59 6.98 -10.69 7.53
N PHE A 60 5.83 -10.32 6.97
CA PHE A 60 4.54 -10.93 7.24
C PHE A 60 4.34 -12.18 6.38
N ARG A 61 4.38 -13.36 7.02
CA ARG A 61 4.21 -14.67 6.39
C ARG A 61 2.77 -15.17 6.47
N VAL A 62 2.35 -15.89 5.43
CA VAL A 62 1.07 -16.60 5.39
C VAL A 62 1.10 -17.75 6.40
N GLY A 63 0.09 -17.82 7.27
CA GLY A 63 0.00 -18.85 8.32
C GLY A 63 -0.63 -20.17 7.85
N PHE A 64 -1.48 -20.12 6.82
CA PHE A 64 -2.16 -21.30 6.28
C PHE A 64 -2.47 -21.12 4.79
N ALA A 65 -2.65 -22.25 4.09
CA ALA A 65 -2.88 -22.23 2.65
C ALA A 65 -4.25 -21.63 2.28
N GLY A 66 -4.30 -20.98 1.10
CA GLY A 66 -5.53 -20.47 0.53
C GLY A 66 -5.73 -18.95 0.68
N ARG A 67 -6.83 -18.45 0.12
CA ARG A 67 -7.11 -17.00 0.00
C ARG A 67 -7.20 -16.31 1.37
N GLY A 68 -7.78 -16.98 2.36
CA GLY A 68 -7.90 -16.47 3.73
C GLY A 68 -6.55 -16.16 4.38
N GLY A 69 -5.57 -17.05 4.21
CA GLY A 69 -4.24 -16.85 4.83
C GLY A 69 -3.47 -15.68 4.21
N PHE A 70 -3.63 -15.44 2.91
CA PHE A 70 -3.08 -14.24 2.27
C PHE A 70 -3.77 -12.96 2.73
N ALA A 71 -5.10 -12.99 2.91
CA ALA A 71 -5.86 -11.86 3.43
C ALA A 71 -5.43 -11.52 4.86
N GLU A 72 -5.41 -12.51 5.77
CA GLU A 72 -4.97 -12.34 7.15
C GLU A 72 -3.54 -11.79 7.24
N ARG A 73 -2.63 -12.33 6.44
CA ARG A 73 -1.26 -11.81 6.34
C ARG A 73 -1.24 -10.34 5.93
N SER A 74 -2.01 -9.96 4.92
CA SER A 74 -2.09 -8.58 4.44
C SER A 74 -2.69 -7.63 5.49
N ILE A 75 -3.73 -8.07 6.20
CA ILE A 75 -4.36 -7.32 7.30
C ILE A 75 -3.32 -7.03 8.39
N ARG A 76 -2.61 -8.06 8.88
CA ARG A 76 -1.55 -7.89 9.89
C ARG A 76 -0.45 -6.92 9.45
N CYS A 77 -0.06 -6.96 8.17
CA CYS A 77 0.94 -6.05 7.62
C CYS A 77 0.45 -4.59 7.64
N VAL A 78 -0.79 -4.34 7.19
CA VAL A 78 -1.40 -3.00 7.22
C VAL A 78 -1.57 -2.51 8.66
N ASP A 79 -2.01 -3.37 9.57
CA ASP A 79 -2.20 -3.01 10.99
C ASP A 79 -0.88 -2.63 11.66
N ALA A 80 0.22 -3.33 11.34
CA ALA A 80 1.55 -2.99 11.86
C ALA A 80 2.04 -1.63 11.36
N VAL A 81 1.72 -1.25 10.12
CA VAL A 81 2.02 0.08 9.56
C VAL A 81 1.17 1.15 10.25
N ARG A 82 -0.12 0.87 10.39
CA ARG A 82 -1.07 1.74 11.09
C ARG A 82 -0.65 2.03 12.53
N SER A 83 -0.27 1.00 13.28
CA SER A 83 0.13 1.13 14.68
C SER A 83 1.39 1.99 14.86
N GLY A 84 2.23 2.10 13.83
CA GLY A 84 3.41 2.97 13.81
C GLY A 84 3.17 4.34 13.18
N GLY A 85 1.92 4.72 12.85
CA GLY A 85 1.62 5.98 12.16
C GLY A 85 2.29 6.10 10.80
N GLY A 86 2.47 4.98 10.11
CA GLY A 86 3.24 4.88 8.87
C GLY A 86 2.47 5.20 7.60
N ALA A 87 3.13 4.96 6.46
CA ALA A 87 2.54 5.05 5.13
C ALA A 87 2.43 3.69 4.45
N TRP A 88 1.36 3.52 3.66
CA TRP A 88 1.12 2.34 2.85
C TRP A 88 1.33 2.64 1.36
N ILE A 89 2.18 1.87 0.67
CA ILE A 89 2.53 2.10 -0.73
C ILE A 89 2.11 0.89 -1.58
N SER A 90 1.34 1.14 -2.64
CA SER A 90 0.73 0.09 -3.46
C SER A 90 1.12 0.15 -4.94
N PHE A 91 1.36 -1.02 -5.53
CA PHE A 91 1.76 -1.21 -6.93
C PHE A 91 0.84 -2.23 -7.63
N PRO A 92 -0.40 -1.86 -7.98
CA PRO A 92 -1.31 -2.75 -8.71
C PRO A 92 -0.85 -2.99 -10.15
N ASP A 93 -1.18 -4.16 -10.71
CA ASP A 93 -0.96 -4.50 -12.14
C ASP A 93 -2.24 -4.45 -12.99
N LYS A 94 -3.37 -4.09 -12.37
CA LYS A 94 -4.68 -4.06 -13.03
C LYS A 94 -5.60 -3.05 -12.35
N ALA A 95 -6.67 -2.68 -13.04
CA ALA A 95 -7.70 -1.78 -12.53
C ALA A 95 -8.29 -2.27 -11.19
N CYS A 96 -8.76 -1.30 -10.39
CA CYS A 96 -9.48 -1.60 -9.15
C CYS A 96 -10.74 -2.41 -9.48
N PRO A 97 -10.99 -3.54 -8.77
CA PRO A 97 -12.24 -4.27 -8.91
C PRO A 97 -13.46 -3.37 -8.68
N VAL A 98 -14.48 -3.53 -9.52
CA VAL A 98 -15.75 -2.81 -9.39
C VAL A 98 -16.38 -3.11 -8.04
N GLY A 99 -16.83 -2.08 -7.33
CA GLY A 99 -17.49 -2.20 -6.03
C GLY A 99 -16.54 -2.29 -4.83
N LEU A 100 -15.22 -2.43 -5.04
CA LEU A 100 -14.27 -2.32 -3.95
C LEU A 100 -14.03 -0.85 -3.59
N LEU A 101 -14.36 -0.50 -2.35
CA LEU A 101 -14.18 0.83 -1.77
C LEU A 101 -13.33 0.76 -0.50
N PRO A 102 -12.64 1.85 -0.13
CA PRO A 102 -11.97 1.94 1.16
C PRO A 102 -12.92 1.69 2.34
N SER A 103 -12.44 0.92 3.32
CA SER A 103 -13.20 0.64 4.54
C SER A 103 -12.26 0.21 5.67
N GLY A 104 -12.51 0.66 6.90
CA GLY A 104 -11.81 0.17 8.09
C GLY A 104 -12.20 -1.26 8.49
N SER A 105 -13.14 -1.88 7.76
CA SER A 105 -13.54 -3.28 7.94
C SER A 105 -12.77 -4.17 6.97
N SER A 106 -11.86 -4.98 7.50
CA SER A 106 -11.06 -5.91 6.71
C SER A 106 -11.91 -6.92 5.93
N SER A 107 -13.01 -7.41 6.50
CA SER A 107 -13.93 -8.33 5.81
C SER A 107 -14.62 -7.72 4.60
N ARG A 108 -14.86 -6.39 4.60
CA ARG A 108 -15.40 -5.66 3.43
C ARG A 108 -14.36 -5.48 2.33
N CYS A 109 -13.09 -5.26 2.69
CA CYS A 109 -12.00 -5.08 1.72
C CYS A 109 -11.50 -6.41 1.15
N PHE A 110 -11.44 -7.47 1.97
CA PHE A 110 -10.99 -8.81 1.60
C PHE A 110 -12.16 -9.77 1.33
N SER A 111 -13.18 -9.32 0.60
CA SER A 111 -14.42 -10.06 0.30
C SER A 111 -14.40 -10.83 -1.03
N GLY A 112 -13.23 -11.08 -1.61
CA GLY A 112 -13.09 -11.95 -2.79
C GLY A 112 -13.08 -11.23 -4.15
N PHE A 113 -12.91 -9.90 -4.19
CA PHE A 113 -12.81 -9.10 -5.42
C PHE A 113 -11.62 -9.42 -6.35
N GLY A 114 -10.74 -10.36 -5.99
CA GLY A 114 -9.70 -10.86 -6.89
C GLY A 114 -8.43 -10.00 -7.01
N SER A 115 -8.21 -9.03 -6.10
CA SER A 115 -6.94 -8.31 -6.00
C SER A 115 -6.53 -8.06 -4.55
N GLY A 116 -5.43 -8.70 -4.11
CA GLY A 116 -4.87 -8.49 -2.77
C GLY A 116 -4.27 -7.10 -2.58
N THR A 117 -3.66 -6.53 -3.62
CA THR A 117 -3.09 -5.17 -3.59
C THR A 117 -4.18 -4.13 -3.37
N TRP A 118 -5.27 -4.20 -4.16
CA TRP A 118 -6.39 -3.27 -3.99
C TRP A 118 -7.12 -3.49 -2.66
N ALA A 119 -7.30 -4.74 -2.21
CA ALA A 119 -7.89 -5.01 -0.91
C ALA A 119 -7.05 -4.44 0.25
N SER A 120 -5.72 -4.57 0.17
CA SER A 120 -4.81 -4.03 1.19
C SER A 120 -4.81 -2.50 1.18
N LEU A 121 -4.78 -1.87 0.01
CA LEU A 121 -4.89 -0.41 -0.12
C LEU A 121 -6.26 0.11 0.36
N ALA A 122 -7.36 -0.58 0.05
CA ALA A 122 -8.70 -0.21 0.53
C ALA A 122 -8.78 -0.25 2.05
N TYR A 123 -8.21 -1.29 2.65
CA TYR A 123 -8.16 -1.44 4.10
C TYR A 123 -7.26 -0.38 4.76
N ALA A 124 -6.08 -0.09 4.18
CA ALA A 124 -5.18 0.96 4.65
C ALA A 124 -5.84 2.34 4.63
N VAL A 125 -6.42 2.72 3.48
CA VAL A 125 -7.13 4.00 3.32
C VAL A 125 -8.31 4.10 4.30
N GLY A 126 -9.15 3.08 4.36
CA GLY A 126 -10.33 3.07 5.22
C GLY A 126 -10.00 3.00 6.72
N SER A 127 -8.79 2.56 7.07
CA SER A 127 -8.27 2.54 8.44
C SER A 127 -7.53 3.82 8.82
N GLY A 128 -7.46 4.81 7.93
CA GLY A 128 -6.81 6.10 8.16
C GLY A 128 -5.29 6.08 8.04
N VAL A 129 -4.71 5.14 7.31
CA VAL A 129 -3.28 5.11 7.00
C VAL A 129 -3.01 5.98 5.78
N ASP A 130 -2.00 6.86 5.86
CA ASP A 130 -1.52 7.61 4.70
C ASP A 130 -1.14 6.65 3.59
N SER A 131 -1.79 6.78 2.44
CA SER A 131 -1.74 5.76 1.40
C SER A 131 -1.31 6.35 0.08
N PHE A 132 -0.42 5.65 -0.61
CA PHE A 132 0.12 6.01 -1.92
C PHE A 132 -0.04 4.84 -2.88
N VAL A 133 -0.33 5.14 -4.13
CA VAL A 133 -0.48 4.15 -5.18
C VAL A 133 0.12 4.66 -6.48
N PHE A 134 0.95 3.83 -7.11
CA PHE A 134 1.40 4.08 -8.47
C PHE A 134 0.45 3.40 -9.45
N LEU A 135 -0.25 4.20 -10.25
CA LEU A 135 -1.21 3.70 -11.25
C LEU A 135 -0.63 3.69 -12.66
N GLY A 136 0.31 4.57 -12.98
CA GLY A 136 0.80 4.71 -14.35
C GLY A 136 -0.35 5.01 -15.32
N SER A 137 -0.73 4.04 -16.15
CA SER A 137 -1.87 4.10 -17.07
C SER A 137 -3.19 3.51 -16.51
N ILE A 138 -3.16 2.91 -15.32
CA ILE A 138 -4.36 2.37 -14.67
C ILE A 138 -5.28 3.55 -14.27
N PRO A 139 -6.59 3.49 -14.56
CA PRO A 139 -7.50 4.57 -14.18
C PRO A 139 -7.61 4.70 -12.65
N VAL A 140 -7.73 5.93 -12.18
CA VAL A 140 -8.02 6.22 -10.78
C VAL A 140 -9.42 5.70 -10.43
N PRO A 141 -9.57 4.86 -9.39
CA PRO A 141 -10.89 4.37 -9.01
C PRO A 141 -11.77 5.47 -8.43
N SER A 142 -13.03 5.52 -8.86
CA SER A 142 -14.02 6.45 -8.31
C SER A 142 -14.37 6.09 -6.86
N GLY A 143 -14.63 7.12 -6.03
CA GLY A 143 -14.99 6.93 -4.61
C GLY A 143 -13.82 6.60 -3.68
N TRP A 144 -12.58 6.66 -4.17
CA TRP A 144 -11.37 6.49 -3.34
C TRP A 144 -10.73 7.81 -2.93
N ASP A 145 -11.18 8.93 -3.50
CA ASP A 145 -10.68 10.29 -3.25
C ASP A 145 -9.14 10.39 -3.30
N LEU A 146 -8.56 9.68 -4.25
CA LEU A 146 -7.12 9.71 -4.51
C LEU A 146 -6.78 11.00 -5.27
N SER A 147 -5.79 11.74 -4.75
CA SER A 147 -5.28 12.97 -5.35
C SER A 147 -3.92 12.71 -6.00
N PRO A 148 -3.59 13.33 -7.15
CA PRO A 148 -2.27 13.20 -7.75
C PRO A 148 -1.18 13.74 -6.82
N VAL A 149 -0.03 13.07 -6.77
CA VAL A 149 1.14 13.55 -6.02
C VAL A 149 1.88 14.59 -6.88
N SER A 150 1.99 15.82 -6.37
CA SER A 150 2.63 16.93 -7.08
C SER A 150 4.06 16.56 -7.51
N GLY A 151 4.38 16.77 -8.79
CA GLY A 151 5.70 16.47 -9.37
C GLY A 151 6.01 14.98 -9.54
N CYS A 152 5.06 14.07 -9.30
CA CYS A 152 5.27 12.63 -9.40
C CYS A 152 4.20 12.00 -10.33
N PRO A 153 4.41 12.01 -11.67
CA PRO A 153 3.46 11.46 -12.62
C PRO A 153 3.13 9.99 -12.33
N GLY A 154 1.84 9.64 -12.44
CA GLY A 154 1.35 8.28 -12.17
C GLY A 154 1.20 7.93 -10.70
N TRP A 155 1.65 8.77 -9.77
CA TRP A 155 1.46 8.61 -8.34
C TRP A 155 0.22 9.33 -7.83
N PHE A 156 -0.55 8.64 -7.00
CA PHE A 156 -1.70 9.19 -6.31
C PHE A 156 -1.61 8.88 -4.82
N CYS A 157 -2.23 9.73 -4.00
CA CYS A 157 -2.27 9.55 -2.56
C CYS A 157 -3.63 9.86 -1.95
N ARG A 158 -3.85 9.31 -0.76
CA ARG A 158 -4.89 9.70 0.18
C ARG A 158 -4.21 9.88 1.53
N LEU A 159 -4.11 11.12 1.96
CA LEU A 159 -3.50 11.49 3.24
C LEU A 159 -4.60 11.68 4.28
N ASN A 160 -4.39 11.12 5.47
CA ASN A 160 -5.22 11.35 6.63
C ASN A 160 -4.78 12.66 7.29
N ARG A 161 -5.08 13.79 6.63
CA ARG A 161 -4.85 15.10 7.23
C ARG A 161 -5.87 15.27 8.35
N CYS A 162 -5.40 15.24 9.60
CA CYS A 162 -6.14 15.84 10.69
C CYS A 162 -6.27 17.33 10.32
N VAL A 163 -7.47 17.75 9.92
CA VAL A 163 -7.75 19.18 9.74
C VAL A 163 -7.67 19.77 11.14
N GLN A 164 -6.55 20.43 11.46
CA GLN A 164 -6.49 21.28 12.64
C GLN A 164 -7.51 22.39 12.40
N LEU A 165 -8.69 22.26 12.99
CA LEU A 165 -9.66 23.34 13.09
C LEU A 165 -9.02 24.40 13.99
N SER A 166 -8.33 25.37 13.39
CA SER A 166 -8.01 26.61 14.08
C SER A 166 -9.33 27.31 14.37
N LEU A 167 -9.81 27.21 15.61
CA LEU A 167 -10.84 28.10 16.12
C LEU A 167 -10.23 29.50 16.20
N PHE A 168 -10.76 30.42 15.40
CA PHE A 168 -10.59 31.86 15.60
C PHE A 168 -11.40 32.31 16.81
#